data_AF-A0A8T5PKT2-F1
#
_entry.id   AF-A0A8T5PKT2-F1
#
_cell.length_a   1.000
_cell.length_b   1.000
_cell.length_c   1.000
_cell.angle_alpha   90.00
_cell.angle_beta   90.00
_cell.angle_gamma   90.00
#
_symmetry.space_group_name_H-M   'P 1'
#
loop_
_entity.id
_entity.type
_entity.pdbx_description
1 polymer ?
#
loop_
_entity_poly.entity_id
_entity_poly.type
_entity_poly.pdbx_seq_one_letter_code
_entity_poly.pdbx_strand_id
1 'polypeptide(L)'
;MKLIKNYEKDTRSILFMQIFDEVFKSFYFPWRIEELEVALSDNNTVEFDEVNKKGKITFDYDNDFIKNMDERGIRSIILHNLYHLIMKINGISYDNIFAKSDEEKRIIKAMENFIVDREVAKHYPDLAFYKKCYEAIKIEPNDFISWIEANLCWLTFYGIDEWNADFIKSFLENKVSFLDYKFLQRLCEIIDTLKDEIKTKDNVEKILAEILNWKK
;
A
#
# COMPACT_ATOMS: atom_id res chain seq x y z
N MET A 1 -0.46 24.02 7.06
CA MET A 1 -1.29 23.12 6.24
C MET A 1 -2.73 23.21 6.72
N LYS A 2 -3.69 23.39 5.81
CA LYS A 2 -5.14 23.35 6.08
C LYS A 2 -5.65 21.93 5.85
N LEU A 3 -6.38 21.37 6.82
CA LEU A 3 -7.01 20.05 6.71
C LEU A 3 -8.51 20.23 6.43
N ILE A 4 -8.99 19.69 5.32
CA ILE A 4 -10.41 19.67 4.92
C ILE A 4 -10.92 18.23 5.06
N LYS A 5 -12.10 18.06 5.68
CA LYS A 5 -12.72 16.75 5.87
C LYS A 5 -14.09 16.72 5.21
N ASN A 6 -14.29 15.79 4.28
CA ASN A 6 -15.52 15.63 3.52
C ASN A 6 -16.13 14.24 3.79
N TYR A 7 -17.20 14.16 4.57
CA TYR A 7 -17.86 12.90 4.90
C TYR A 7 -19.30 13.12 5.37
N GLU A 8 -20.15 12.11 5.18
CA GLU A 8 -21.47 12.07 5.78
C GLU A 8 -21.36 11.79 7.28
N LYS A 9 -22.12 12.52 8.12
CA LYS A 9 -22.02 12.42 9.58
C LYS A 9 -22.80 11.22 10.13
N ASP A 10 -22.30 10.03 9.86
CA ASP A 10 -22.74 8.79 10.50
C ASP A 10 -21.71 8.28 11.51
N THR A 11 -22.08 7.28 12.31
CA THR A 11 -21.24 6.71 13.38
C THR A 11 -19.88 6.21 12.87
N ARG A 12 -19.84 5.50 11.74
CA ARG A 12 -18.59 4.95 11.16
C ARG A 12 -17.69 6.07 10.70
N SER A 13 -18.26 7.05 9.98
CA SER A 13 -17.50 8.19 9.48
C SER A 13 -16.95 9.08 10.60
N ILE A 14 -17.72 9.26 11.67
CA ILE A 14 -17.27 10.02 12.87
C ILE A 14 -16.09 9.31 13.53
N LEU A 15 -16.20 8.00 13.78
CA LEU A 15 -15.12 7.21 14.37
C LEU A 15 -13.86 7.25 13.49
N PHE A 16 -14.01 7.00 12.19
CA PHE A 16 -12.90 7.07 11.24
C PHE A 16 -12.18 8.42 11.32
N MET A 17 -12.93 9.53 11.33
CA MET A 17 -12.36 10.88 11.35
C MET A 17 -11.71 11.25 12.69
N GLN A 18 -12.16 10.65 13.80
CA GLN A 18 -11.48 10.75 15.10
C GLN A 18 -10.14 10.03 15.07
N ILE A 19 -10.11 8.79 14.59
CA ILE A 19 -8.88 8.00 14.47
C ILE A 19 -7.90 8.68 13.49
N PHE A 20 -8.42 9.23 12.38
CA PHE A 20 -7.62 10.02 11.45
C PHE A 20 -6.93 11.18 12.14
N ASP A 21 -7.62 11.96 12.97
CA ASP A 21 -6.99 13.07 13.71
C ASP A 21 -5.89 12.59 14.65
N GLU A 22 -6.07 11.47 15.33
CA GLU A 22 -5.06 10.92 16.24
C GLU A 22 -3.80 10.47 15.49
N VAL A 23 -3.97 9.71 14.40
CA VAL A 23 -2.86 9.29 13.56
C VAL A 23 -2.19 10.51 12.95
N PHE A 24 -2.96 11.42 12.37
CA PHE A 24 -2.43 12.60 11.69
C PHE A 24 -1.63 13.52 12.63
N LYS A 25 -2.08 13.71 13.88
CA LYS A 25 -1.35 14.52 14.88
C LYS A 25 0.00 13.93 15.28
N SER A 26 0.13 12.61 15.29
CA SER A 26 1.35 11.91 15.69
C SER A 26 2.28 11.61 14.50
N PHE A 27 1.79 11.79 13.28
CA PHE A 27 2.51 11.49 12.05
C PHE A 27 3.40 12.66 11.63
N TYR A 28 4.69 12.39 11.38
CA TYR A 28 5.59 13.39 10.83
C TYR A 28 5.31 13.58 9.33
N PHE A 29 4.64 14.69 8.99
CA PHE A 29 4.29 15.00 7.61
C PHE A 29 5.32 15.95 6.99
N PRO A 30 5.81 15.69 5.76
CA PRO A 30 6.69 16.64 5.07
C PRO A 30 5.92 17.95 4.82
N TRP A 31 6.49 19.07 5.27
CA TRP A 31 5.88 20.41 5.25
C TRP A 31 5.66 21.03 3.85
N ARG A 32 5.56 20.22 2.80
CA ARG A 32 5.42 20.63 1.39
C ARG A 32 3.96 20.71 0.89
N ILE A 33 2.98 20.48 1.76
CA ILE A 33 1.55 20.56 1.43
C ILE A 33 0.91 21.78 2.10
N GLU A 34 0.16 22.55 1.30
CA GLU A 34 -0.61 23.70 1.79
C GLU A 34 -2.00 23.27 2.26
N GLU A 35 -2.66 22.37 1.53
CA GLU A 35 -4.01 21.87 1.80
C GLU A 35 -4.07 20.34 1.64
N LEU A 36 -4.66 19.66 2.62
CA LEU A 36 -4.96 18.23 2.57
C LEU A 36 -6.47 18.04 2.69
N GLU A 37 -7.08 17.46 1.67
CA GLU A 37 -8.46 16.98 1.71
C GLU A 37 -8.49 15.51 2.09
N VAL A 38 -9.35 15.16 3.04
CA VAL A 38 -9.61 13.78 3.46
C VAL A 38 -11.09 13.50 3.29
N ALA A 39 -11.42 12.44 2.56
CA ALA A 39 -12.79 12.08 2.26
C ALA A 39 -13.08 10.60 2.50
N LEU A 40 -14.34 10.27 2.76
CA LEU A 40 -14.88 8.91 2.68
C LEU A 40 -15.79 8.82 1.44
N SER A 41 -15.57 7.81 0.60
CA SER A 41 -16.32 7.61 -0.66
C SER A 41 -16.30 6.12 -1.06
N ASP A 42 -16.62 5.80 -2.32
CA ASP A 42 -16.80 4.42 -2.79
C ASP A 42 -15.46 3.71 -3.09
N ASN A 43 -14.36 4.44 -3.16
CA ASN A 43 -13.05 3.90 -3.53
C ASN A 43 -11.91 4.61 -2.79
N ASN A 44 -10.83 3.87 -2.57
CA ASN A 44 -9.61 4.39 -1.99
C ASN A 44 -8.72 5.05 -3.07
N THR A 45 -8.44 6.36 -2.95
CA THR A 45 -7.57 7.10 -3.86
C THR A 45 -6.62 8.03 -3.10
N VAL A 46 -5.43 8.24 -3.66
CA VAL A 46 -4.43 9.18 -3.14
C VAL A 46 -3.95 10.03 -4.30
N GLU A 47 -4.08 11.35 -4.18
CA GLU A 47 -3.77 12.32 -5.24
C GLU A 47 -2.91 13.44 -4.68
N PHE A 48 -1.98 13.93 -5.51
CA PHE A 48 -1.15 15.08 -5.18
C PHE A 48 -1.05 16.02 -6.39
N ASP A 49 -1.56 17.24 -6.22
CA ASP A 49 -1.40 18.33 -7.17
C ASP A 49 -0.12 19.10 -6.82
N GLU A 50 0.93 18.86 -7.60
CA GLU A 50 2.22 19.50 -7.38
C GLU A 50 2.19 21.01 -7.64
N VAL A 51 1.32 21.50 -8.54
CA VAL A 51 1.24 22.92 -8.90
C VAL A 51 0.61 23.70 -7.76
N ASN A 52 -0.50 23.21 -7.22
CA ASN A 52 -1.23 23.88 -6.15
C ASN A 52 -0.82 23.41 -4.74
N LYS A 53 0.13 22.47 -4.63
CA LYS A 53 0.59 21.85 -3.36
C LYS A 53 -0.57 21.31 -2.52
N LYS A 54 -1.53 20.66 -3.18
CA LYS A 54 -2.72 20.07 -2.56
C LYS A 54 -2.65 18.55 -2.57
N GLY A 55 -2.89 17.93 -1.43
CA GLY A 55 -3.08 16.49 -1.32
C GLY A 55 -4.56 16.16 -1.16
N LYS A 56 -4.99 15.03 -1.72
CA LYS A 56 -6.31 14.45 -1.44
C LYS A 56 -6.17 12.97 -1.15
N ILE A 57 -6.77 12.52 -0.06
CA ILE A 57 -6.89 11.11 0.29
C ILE A 57 -8.36 10.79 0.43
N THR A 58 -8.86 9.91 -0.43
CA THR A 58 -10.19 9.34 -0.34
C THR A 58 -10.07 7.92 0.20
N PHE A 59 -10.81 7.60 1.24
CA PHE A 59 -10.89 6.27 1.81
C PHE A 59 -12.19 5.60 1.38
N ASP A 60 -12.11 4.32 1.02
CA ASP A 60 -13.28 3.49 0.75
C ASP A 60 -14.10 3.31 2.02
N TYR A 61 -15.26 3.95 2.09
CA TYR A 61 -16.21 3.87 3.20
C TYR A 61 -16.67 2.43 3.48
N ASP A 62 -16.66 1.62 2.43
CA ASP A 62 -17.09 0.25 2.42
C ASP A 62 -15.94 -0.75 2.69
N ASN A 63 -14.75 -0.24 3.02
CA ASN A 63 -13.64 -1.04 3.52
C ASN A 63 -14.05 -1.79 4.79
N ASP A 64 -13.70 -3.07 4.88
CA ASP A 64 -14.05 -3.93 6.00
C ASP A 64 -13.60 -3.40 7.37
N PHE A 65 -12.44 -2.75 7.48
CA PHE A 65 -12.02 -2.19 8.77
C PHE A 65 -12.93 -1.04 9.20
N ILE A 66 -13.37 -0.21 8.26
CA ILE A 66 -14.31 0.89 8.51
C ILE A 66 -15.71 0.36 8.81
N LYS A 67 -16.20 -0.60 8.01
CA LYS A 67 -17.49 -1.28 8.22
C LYS A 67 -17.59 -1.93 9.60
N ASN A 68 -16.53 -2.61 10.02
CA ASN A 68 -16.47 -3.31 11.31
C ASN A 68 -16.04 -2.41 12.47
N MET A 69 -15.78 -1.12 12.22
CA MET A 69 -15.29 -0.18 13.23
C MET A 69 -14.02 -0.69 13.95
N ASP A 70 -13.17 -1.40 13.22
CA ASP A 70 -11.91 -1.94 13.74
C ASP A 70 -10.86 -0.83 13.80
N GLU A 71 -10.65 -0.29 14.99
CA GLU A 71 -9.73 0.82 15.19
C GLU A 71 -8.30 0.52 14.74
N ARG A 72 -7.83 -0.72 14.94
CA ARG A 72 -6.46 -1.09 14.57
C ARG A 72 -6.32 -1.14 13.05
N GLY A 73 -7.27 -1.77 12.36
CA GLY A 73 -7.33 -1.79 10.91
C GLY A 73 -7.47 -0.39 10.30
N ILE A 74 -8.33 0.46 10.89
CA ILE A 74 -8.49 1.86 10.48
C ILE A 74 -7.17 2.63 10.60
N ARG A 75 -6.44 2.50 11.72
CA ARG A 75 -5.11 3.11 11.87
C ARG A 75 -4.14 2.64 10.79
N SER A 76 -4.11 1.35 10.49
CA SER A 76 -3.23 0.78 9.47
C SER A 76 -3.52 1.34 8.07
N ILE A 77 -4.78 1.43 7.64
CA ILE A 77 -5.13 1.98 6.32
C ILE A 77 -4.88 3.49 6.24
N ILE A 78 -5.04 4.24 7.33
CA ILE A 78 -4.72 5.67 7.38
C ILE A 78 -3.21 5.87 7.19
N LEU A 79 -2.39 5.14 7.96
CA LEU A 79 -0.93 5.21 7.83
C LEU A 79 -0.47 4.84 6.41
N HIS A 80 -1.00 3.76 5.84
CA HIS A 80 -0.73 3.37 4.47
C HIS A 80 -0.96 4.53 3.50
N ASN A 81 -2.14 5.13 3.50
CA ASN A 81 -2.47 6.21 2.57
C ASN A 81 -1.69 7.51 2.84
N LEU A 82 -1.32 7.81 4.10
CA LEU A 82 -0.46 8.94 4.44
C LEU A 82 0.96 8.75 3.87
N TYR A 83 1.55 7.56 4.00
CA TYR A 83 2.85 7.24 3.38
C TYR A 83 2.76 7.22 1.87
N HIS A 84 1.65 6.74 1.31
CA HIS A 84 1.40 6.79 -0.13
C HIS A 84 1.41 8.23 -0.64
N LEU A 85 0.77 9.15 0.09
CA LEU A 85 0.81 10.57 -0.23
C LEU A 85 2.24 11.12 -0.14
N ILE A 86 3.01 10.76 0.90
CA ILE A 86 4.44 11.14 1.00
C ILE A 86 5.24 10.69 -0.23
N MET A 87 5.01 9.46 -0.69
CA MET A 87 5.68 8.95 -1.89
C MET A 87 5.32 9.76 -3.13
N LYS A 88 4.04 10.11 -3.32
CA LYS A 88 3.60 10.98 -4.42
C LYS A 88 4.23 12.39 -4.34
N ILE A 89 4.33 12.97 -3.14
CA ILE A 89 5.02 14.25 -2.91
C ILE A 89 6.51 14.16 -3.32
N ASN A 90 7.14 13.01 -3.11
CA ASN A 90 8.53 12.76 -3.48
C ASN A 90 8.73 12.42 -4.97
N GLY A 91 7.67 12.51 -5.77
CA GLY A 91 7.69 12.24 -7.21
C GLY A 91 7.61 10.76 -7.56
N ILE A 92 7.27 9.90 -6.60
CA ILE A 92 7.03 8.47 -6.84
C ILE A 92 5.53 8.32 -7.10
N SER A 93 5.13 8.32 -8.37
CA SER A 93 3.74 8.08 -8.78
C SER A 93 3.67 7.03 -9.88
N TYR A 94 2.94 5.96 -9.58
CA TYR A 94 2.74 4.85 -10.49
C TYR A 94 1.62 5.11 -11.50
N ASP A 95 0.81 6.15 -11.29
CA ASP A 95 -0.27 6.55 -12.21
C ASP A 95 0.25 6.96 -13.60
N ASN A 96 1.53 7.36 -13.67
CA ASN A 96 2.19 7.77 -14.91
C ASN A 96 2.73 6.57 -15.72
N ILE A 97 2.57 5.34 -15.22
CA ILE A 97 3.04 4.13 -15.88
C ILE A 97 2.00 3.69 -16.91
N PHE A 98 2.44 3.53 -18.16
CA PHE A 98 1.60 3.01 -19.23
C PHE A 98 1.41 1.50 -19.08
N ALA A 99 0.32 1.08 -18.45
CA ALA A 99 -0.11 -0.31 -18.42
C ALA A 99 -0.95 -0.64 -19.66
N LYS A 100 -0.57 -1.70 -20.39
CA LYS A 100 -1.21 -2.16 -21.63
C LYS A 100 -2.39 -3.10 -21.38
N SER A 101 -2.51 -3.64 -20.17
CA SER A 101 -3.55 -4.58 -19.77
C SER A 101 -4.02 -4.34 -18.33
N ASP A 102 -5.19 -4.86 -17.97
CA ASP A 102 -5.68 -4.77 -16.59
C ASP A 102 -4.85 -5.64 -15.62
N GLU A 103 -4.25 -6.72 -16.11
CA GLU A 103 -3.27 -7.53 -15.37
C GLU A 103 -2.05 -6.70 -14.98
N GLU A 104 -1.47 -5.96 -15.93
CA GLU A 104 -0.35 -5.04 -15.65
C GLU A 104 -0.72 -3.96 -14.63
N LYS A 105 -1.91 -3.35 -14.75
CA LYS A 105 -2.38 -2.35 -13.77
C LYS A 105 -2.45 -2.92 -12.35
N ARG A 106 -2.95 -4.15 -12.20
CA ARG A 106 -3.05 -4.82 -10.90
C ARG A 106 -1.66 -5.09 -10.31
N ILE A 107 -0.71 -5.57 -11.12
CA ILE A 107 0.68 -5.81 -10.67
C ILE A 107 1.33 -4.51 -10.21
N ILE A 108 1.23 -3.43 -11.01
CA ILE A 108 1.75 -2.11 -10.65
C ILE A 108 1.18 -1.64 -9.32
N LYS A 109 -0.14 -1.74 -9.14
CA LYS A 109 -0.81 -1.35 -7.89
C LYS A 109 -0.34 -2.19 -6.70
N ALA A 110 -0.18 -3.49 -6.88
CA ALA A 110 0.32 -4.38 -5.83
C ALA A 110 1.74 -3.99 -5.39
N MET A 111 2.62 -3.65 -6.34
CA MET A 111 3.98 -3.19 -6.07
C MET A 111 4.02 -1.82 -5.37
N GLU A 112 3.19 -0.87 -5.82
CA GLU A 112 3.06 0.44 -5.17
C GLU A 112 2.64 0.28 -3.70
N ASN A 113 1.58 -0.49 -3.46
CA ASN A 113 1.09 -0.79 -2.12
C ASN A 113 2.18 -1.45 -1.25
N PHE A 114 2.93 -2.39 -1.82
CA PHE A 114 4.02 -3.07 -1.12
C PHE A 114 5.11 -2.12 -0.64
N ILE A 115 5.54 -1.16 -1.48
CA ILE A 115 6.60 -0.22 -1.10
C ILE A 115 6.11 0.70 0.01
N VAL A 116 4.87 1.18 -0.10
CA VAL A 116 4.21 1.95 0.95
C VAL A 116 4.18 1.14 2.25
N ASP A 117 3.73 -0.11 2.19
CA ASP A 117 3.63 -0.98 3.36
C ASP A 117 5.00 -1.30 3.99
N ARG A 118 6.08 -1.41 3.18
CA ARG A 118 7.45 -1.54 3.70
C ARG A 118 7.90 -0.30 4.47
N GLU A 119 7.57 0.90 3.99
CA GLU A 119 7.87 2.12 4.74
C GLU A 119 7.04 2.20 6.02
N VAL A 120 5.76 1.80 6.00
CA VAL A 120 4.96 1.69 7.23
C VAL A 120 5.58 0.67 8.19
N ALA A 121 6.00 -0.50 7.73
CA ALA A 121 6.57 -1.56 8.56
C ALA A 121 7.85 -1.12 9.30
N LYS A 122 8.66 -0.23 8.72
CA LYS A 122 9.86 0.32 9.37
C LYS A 122 9.56 1.20 10.58
N HIS A 123 8.40 1.87 10.58
CA HIS A 123 8.04 2.85 11.62
C HIS A 123 6.94 2.35 12.55
N TYR A 124 6.07 1.47 12.05
CA TYR A 124 4.87 0.96 12.71
C TYR A 124 4.70 -0.54 12.42
N PRO A 125 5.67 -1.40 12.80
CA PRO A 125 5.70 -2.81 12.43
C PRO A 125 4.42 -3.56 12.85
N ASP A 126 3.91 -3.31 14.06
CA ASP A 126 2.69 -3.97 14.57
C ASP A 126 1.43 -3.67 13.75
N LEU A 127 1.31 -2.45 13.21
CA LEU A 127 0.16 -2.03 12.41
C LEU A 127 0.27 -2.55 10.98
N ALA A 128 1.49 -2.52 10.42
CA ALA A 128 1.76 -3.17 9.14
C ALA A 128 1.47 -4.68 9.23
N PHE A 129 1.92 -5.34 10.30
CA PHE A 129 1.78 -6.78 10.46
C PHE A 129 0.31 -7.18 10.57
N TYR A 130 -0.47 -6.42 11.33
CA TYR A 130 -1.92 -6.61 11.41
C TYR A 130 -2.60 -6.54 10.05
N LYS A 131 -2.30 -5.49 9.25
CA LYS A 131 -2.82 -5.31 7.90
C LYS A 131 -2.41 -6.47 6.97
N LYS A 132 -1.14 -6.89 7.02
CA LYS A 132 -0.62 -7.96 6.16
C LYS A 132 -1.17 -9.34 6.51
N CYS A 133 -1.35 -9.65 7.79
CA CYS A 133 -2.06 -10.87 8.20
C CYS A 133 -3.50 -10.86 7.66
N TYR A 134 -4.20 -9.74 7.79
CA TYR A 134 -5.56 -9.59 7.28
C TYR A 134 -5.66 -9.78 5.76
N GLU A 135 -4.76 -9.15 5.00
CA GLU A 135 -4.66 -9.31 3.54
C GLU A 135 -4.35 -10.77 3.17
N ALA A 136 -3.35 -11.39 3.80
CA ALA A 136 -2.97 -12.78 3.56
C ALA A 136 -4.13 -13.76 3.85
N ILE A 137 -4.96 -13.49 4.87
CA ILE A 137 -6.14 -14.30 5.17
C ILE A 137 -7.17 -14.22 4.04
N LYS A 138 -7.33 -13.06 3.41
CA LYS A 138 -8.33 -12.84 2.35
C LYS A 138 -7.90 -13.27 0.96
N ILE A 139 -6.60 -13.33 0.71
CA ILE A 139 -6.08 -13.70 -0.62
C ILE A 139 -6.32 -15.20 -0.85
N GLU A 140 -7.01 -15.48 -1.95
CA GLU A 140 -7.18 -16.81 -2.54
C GLU A 140 -6.25 -16.89 -3.78
N PRO A 141 -5.12 -17.61 -3.70
CA PRO A 141 -4.06 -17.60 -4.73
C PRO A 141 -4.42 -18.47 -5.95
N ASN A 142 -5.56 -18.17 -6.58
CA ASN A 142 -6.11 -18.90 -7.72
C ASN A 142 -5.55 -18.43 -9.07
N ASP A 143 -4.90 -17.28 -9.10
CA ASP A 143 -4.27 -16.70 -10.28
C ASP A 143 -2.87 -16.16 -9.94
N PHE A 144 -2.10 -15.84 -10.98
CA PHE A 144 -0.73 -15.33 -10.84
C PHE A 144 -0.65 -14.02 -10.05
N ILE A 145 -1.66 -13.15 -10.14
CA ILE A 145 -1.66 -11.84 -9.47
C ILE A 145 -1.92 -12.02 -7.98
N SER A 146 -2.93 -12.82 -7.62
CA SER A 146 -3.21 -13.19 -6.23
C SER A 146 -2.02 -13.92 -5.61
N TRP A 147 -1.30 -14.73 -6.39
CA TRP A 147 -0.03 -15.34 -5.95
C TRP A 147 1.04 -14.27 -5.65
N ILE A 148 1.20 -13.24 -6.49
CA ILE A 148 2.10 -12.11 -6.22
C ILE A 148 1.66 -11.36 -4.94
N GLU A 149 0.39 -11.00 -4.82
CA GLU A 149 -0.15 -10.25 -3.68
C GLU A 149 0.06 -10.99 -2.35
N ALA A 150 -0.15 -12.31 -2.35
CA ALA A 150 0.14 -13.16 -1.19
C ALA A 150 1.62 -13.06 -0.80
N ASN A 151 2.51 -13.21 -1.79
CA ASN A 151 3.94 -13.16 -1.58
C ASN A 151 4.44 -11.79 -1.10
N LEU A 152 3.86 -10.69 -1.60
CA LEU A 152 4.19 -9.34 -1.14
C LEU A 152 3.86 -9.11 0.34
N CYS A 153 2.90 -9.85 0.91
CA CYS A 153 2.59 -9.75 2.35
C CYS A 153 3.78 -10.16 3.22
N TRP A 154 4.46 -11.27 2.90
CA TRP A 154 5.63 -11.72 3.67
C TRP A 154 6.85 -10.84 3.40
N LEU A 155 7.08 -10.48 2.12
CA LEU A 155 8.20 -9.64 1.70
C LEU A 155 8.19 -8.25 2.35
N THR A 156 7.03 -7.82 2.87
CA THR A 156 6.89 -6.52 3.54
C THR A 156 7.78 -6.45 4.78
N PHE A 157 8.08 -7.60 5.41
CA PHE A 157 8.90 -7.69 6.61
C PHE A 157 10.30 -8.25 6.35
N TYR A 158 10.55 -8.85 5.19
CA TYR A 158 11.87 -9.41 4.87
C TYR A 158 12.97 -8.34 4.93
N GLY A 159 14.02 -8.60 5.72
CA GLY A 159 15.11 -7.64 5.98
C GLY A 159 14.73 -6.46 6.87
N ILE A 160 13.51 -6.41 7.41
CA ILE A 160 13.02 -5.40 8.36
C ILE A 160 12.75 -6.05 9.72
N ASP A 161 11.99 -7.16 9.72
CA ASP A 161 11.60 -7.93 10.89
C ASP A 161 11.44 -9.41 10.49
N GLU A 162 12.49 -10.19 10.70
CA GLU A 162 12.53 -11.60 10.29
C GLU A 162 11.47 -12.45 11.00
N TRP A 163 11.10 -12.12 12.24
CA TRP A 163 10.08 -12.88 12.97
C TRP A 163 8.70 -12.71 12.35
N ASN A 164 8.31 -11.47 12.06
CA ASN A 164 7.05 -11.17 11.36
C ASN A 164 7.04 -11.74 9.94
N ALA A 165 8.18 -11.70 9.24
CA ALA A 165 8.34 -12.30 7.92
C ALA A 165 8.11 -13.81 7.94
N ASP A 166 8.78 -14.53 8.84
CA ASP A 166 8.67 -15.98 9.00
C ASP A 166 7.25 -16.41 9.39
N PHE A 167 6.58 -15.66 10.27
CA PHE A 167 5.20 -15.95 10.66
C PHE A 167 4.25 -15.90 9.45
N ILE A 168 4.26 -14.79 8.69
CA ILE A 168 3.40 -14.63 7.52
C ILE A 168 3.73 -15.69 6.48
N LYS A 169 5.02 -15.97 6.29
CA LYS A 169 5.48 -17.02 5.39
C LYS A 169 4.89 -18.39 5.76
N SER A 170 5.03 -18.84 7.01
CA SER A 170 4.46 -20.11 7.47
C SER A 170 2.94 -20.16 7.31
N PHE A 171 2.26 -19.02 7.50
CA PHE A 171 0.83 -18.93 7.22
C PHE A 171 0.51 -19.11 5.73
N LEU A 172 1.26 -18.46 4.83
CA LEU A 172 1.08 -18.53 3.38
C LEU A 172 1.47 -19.88 2.78
N GLU A 173 2.45 -20.59 3.34
CA GLU A 173 2.84 -21.95 2.87
C GLU A 173 1.68 -22.95 3.00
N ASN A 174 0.73 -22.71 3.91
CA ASN A 174 -0.49 -23.52 4.01
C ASN A 174 -1.53 -23.20 2.92
N LYS A 175 -1.38 -22.06 2.22
CA LYS A 175 -2.32 -21.56 1.21
C LYS A 175 -1.76 -21.60 -0.21
N VAL A 176 -0.44 -21.48 -0.36
CA VAL A 176 0.24 -21.36 -1.64
C VAL A 176 1.14 -22.59 -1.82
N SER A 177 0.88 -23.38 -2.86
CA SER A 177 1.59 -24.64 -3.12
C SER A 177 3.09 -24.47 -3.42
N PHE A 178 3.56 -23.24 -3.70
CA PHE A 178 4.96 -22.94 -3.93
C PHE A 178 5.28 -21.47 -3.63
N LEU A 179 6.19 -21.22 -2.69
CA LEU A 179 6.88 -19.94 -2.55
C LEU A 179 8.17 -20.00 -3.39
N ASP A 180 8.24 -19.26 -4.49
CA ASP A 180 9.45 -19.22 -5.32
C ASP A 180 10.46 -18.24 -4.74
N TYR A 181 11.38 -18.74 -3.93
CA TYR A 181 12.42 -17.93 -3.28
C TYR A 181 13.28 -17.12 -4.25
N LYS A 182 13.51 -17.60 -5.49
CA LYS A 182 14.29 -16.86 -6.49
C LYS A 182 13.48 -15.71 -7.05
N PHE A 183 12.21 -15.93 -7.35
CA PHE A 183 11.28 -14.86 -7.71
C PHE A 183 11.21 -13.81 -6.60
N LEU A 184 11.15 -14.24 -5.34
CA LEU A 184 10.97 -13.37 -4.19
C LEU A 184 12.19 -12.50 -3.91
N GLN A 185 13.39 -13.11 -3.93
CA GLN A 185 14.64 -12.38 -3.82
C GLN A 185 14.78 -11.38 -4.98
N ARG A 186 14.43 -11.79 -6.20
CA ARG A 186 14.52 -10.94 -7.38
C ARG A 186 13.49 -9.81 -7.39
N LEU A 187 12.28 -10.06 -6.90
CA LEU A 187 11.24 -9.04 -6.70
C LEU A 187 11.67 -8.03 -5.63
N CYS A 188 12.31 -8.49 -4.55
CA CYS A 188 12.92 -7.62 -3.56
C CYS A 188 14.06 -6.77 -4.14
N GLU A 189 14.99 -7.37 -4.89
CA GLU A 189 16.07 -6.65 -5.58
C GLU A 189 15.52 -5.61 -6.56
N ILE A 190 14.50 -5.99 -7.33
CA ILE A 190 13.77 -5.07 -8.19
C ILE A 190 13.25 -3.93 -7.34
N ILE A 191 12.50 -4.20 -6.26
CA ILE A 191 11.85 -3.20 -5.43
C ILE A 191 12.82 -2.30 -4.65
N ASP A 192 13.96 -2.82 -4.21
CA ASP A 192 15.00 -2.00 -3.61
C ASP A 192 15.65 -1.09 -4.67
N THR A 193 15.82 -1.57 -5.91
CA THR A 193 16.22 -0.73 -7.07
C THR A 193 15.14 0.31 -7.41
N LEU A 194 13.85 -0.03 -7.23
CA LEU A 194 12.72 0.86 -7.49
C LEU A 194 12.72 2.11 -6.61
N LYS A 195 13.26 2.05 -5.39
CA LYS A 195 13.27 3.18 -4.46
C LYS A 195 14.05 4.39 -5.01
N ASP A 196 15.04 4.15 -5.86
CA ASP A 196 15.91 5.18 -6.43
C ASP A 196 15.67 5.43 -7.94
N GLU A 197 15.23 4.43 -8.71
CA GLU A 197 15.23 4.48 -10.19
C GLU A 197 13.85 4.53 -10.88
N ILE A 198 12.73 4.46 -10.15
CA ILE A 198 11.37 4.39 -10.75
C ILE A 198 10.89 5.64 -11.48
N LYS A 199 11.62 6.75 -11.40
CA LYS A 199 11.17 8.01 -12.01
C LYS A 199 11.00 7.94 -13.53
N THR A 200 11.38 6.84 -14.18
CA THR A 200 11.29 6.68 -15.64
C THR A 200 10.39 5.52 -16.06
N LYS A 201 9.59 5.78 -17.09
CA LYS A 201 8.70 4.81 -17.75
C LYS A 201 9.43 3.53 -18.17
N ASP A 202 10.64 3.65 -18.70
CA ASP A 202 11.43 2.55 -19.26
C ASP A 202 11.83 1.51 -18.21
N ASN A 203 12.12 1.95 -16.97
CA ASN A 203 12.48 1.04 -15.89
C ASN A 203 11.28 0.20 -15.47
N VAL A 204 10.10 0.82 -15.39
CA VAL A 204 8.88 0.10 -15.03
C VAL A 204 8.48 -0.91 -16.11
N GLU A 205 8.60 -0.55 -17.40
CA GLU A 205 8.31 -1.50 -18.49
C GLU A 205 9.22 -2.73 -18.46
N LYS A 206 10.51 -2.57 -18.12
CA LYS A 206 11.44 -3.70 -17.95
C LYS A 206 11.01 -4.63 -16.82
N ILE A 207 10.55 -4.06 -15.72
CA ILE A 207 10.15 -4.81 -14.53
C ILE A 207 8.85 -5.56 -14.76
N LEU A 208 7.87 -4.93 -15.41
CA LEU A 208 6.66 -5.60 -15.84
C LEU A 208 6.98 -6.75 -16.80
N ALA A 209 7.89 -6.54 -17.76
CA ALA A 209 8.33 -7.61 -18.65
C ALA A 209 9.03 -8.75 -17.90
N GLU A 210 9.84 -8.46 -16.89
CA GLU A 210 10.48 -9.47 -16.05
C GLU A 210 9.45 -10.26 -15.24
N ILE A 211 8.52 -9.57 -14.56
CA ILE A 211 7.44 -10.20 -13.79
C ILE A 211 6.55 -11.08 -14.67
N LEU A 212 6.12 -10.56 -15.83
CA LEU A 212 5.23 -11.30 -16.74
C LEU A 212 5.93 -12.49 -17.42
N ASN A 213 7.25 -12.45 -17.61
CA ASN A 213 7.98 -13.59 -18.15
C ASN A 213 8.01 -14.79 -17.20
N TRP A 214 7.83 -14.58 -15.89
CA TRP A 214 7.76 -15.66 -14.90
C TRP A 214 6.41 -16.39 -14.85
N LYS A 215 5.39 -15.87 -15.54
CA LYS A 215 4.12 -16.59 -15.76
C LYS A 215 4.28 -17.81 -16.67
N LYS A 216 5.36 -17.87 -17.47
CA LYS A 216 5.65 -18.92 -18.46
C LYS A 216 6.38 -20.11 -17.85
#